data_AF-A0A7C2UKF0-F1
#
_entry.id   AF-A0A7C2UKF0-F1
#
_cell.length_a   1.000
_cell.length_b   1.000
_cell.length_c   1.000
_cell.angle_alpha   90.00
_cell.angle_beta   90.00
_cell.angle_gamma   90.00
#
_symmetry.space_group_name_H-M   'P 1'
#
loop_
_entity.id
_entity.type
_entity.pdbx_description
1 polymer ?
#
loop_
_entity_poly.entity_id
_entity_poly.type
_entity_poly.pdbx_seq_one_letter_code
_entity_poly.pdbx_strand_id
1 'polypeptide(L)'
;MLFAAFVGFVLGASKVATPFALLILACALGAKIVVDLRWDRAPLAGTRSPYLKYCENLKRAGESIEQAWLSYAMQLFFFGGLLGAGAFALMRAIT
;
A
#
# COMPACT_ATOMS: atom_id res chain seq x y z
N MET A 1 -0.13 4.30 1.59
CA MET A 1 0.28 5.07 0.39
C MET A 1 1.77 5.35 0.33
N LEU A 2 2.39 6.01 1.33
CA LEU A 2 3.84 6.28 1.33
C LEU A 2 4.71 5.03 1.10
N PHE A 3 4.36 3.90 1.70
CA PHE A 3 5.03 2.62 1.45
C PHE A 3 5.09 2.26 -0.05
N ALA A 4 4.01 2.46 -0.79
CA ALA A 4 3.94 2.11 -2.19
C ALA A 4 4.82 3.03 -3.06
N ALA A 5 4.81 4.34 -2.78
CA ALA A 5 5.72 5.29 -3.43
C ALA A 5 7.18 4.94 -3.14
N PHE A 6 7.53 4.59 -1.90
CA PHE A 6 8.88 4.20 -1.53
C PHE A 6 9.33 2.94 -2.28
N VAL A 7 8.51 1.88 -2.29
CA VAL A 7 8.81 0.64 -3.03
C VAL A 7 8.96 0.95 -4.52
N GLY A 8 8.06 1.73 -5.10
CA GLY A 8 8.12 2.17 -6.49
C GLY A 8 9.42 2.91 -6.81
N PHE A 9 9.80 3.88 -5.98
CA PHE A 9 11.04 4.64 -6.11
C PHE A 9 12.28 3.74 -6.09
N VAL A 10 12.37 2.83 -5.10
CA VAL A 10 13.49 1.88 -4.98
C VAL A 10 13.58 0.96 -6.21
N LEU A 11 12.44 0.47 -6.69
CA LEU A 11 12.38 -0.34 -7.90
C LEU A 11 12.79 0.45 -9.15
N GLY A 12 12.41 1.73 -9.23
CA GLY A 12 12.76 2.60 -10.36
C GLY A 12 14.25 2.89 -10.44
N ALA A 13 14.92 3.03 -9.30
CA ALA A 13 16.38 3.17 -9.20
C ALA A 13 17.15 1.87 -9.51
N SER A 14 16.46 0.73 -9.63
CA SER A 14 17.07 -0.58 -9.85
C SER A 14 17.13 -0.95 -11.35
N LYS A 15 18.02 -1.88 -11.71
CA LYS A 15 18.10 -2.45 -13.07
C LYS A 15 17.06 -3.56 -13.34
N VAL A 16 16.11 -3.79 -12.42
CA VAL A 16 15.08 -4.83 -12.57
C VAL A 16 14.20 -4.51 -13.78
N ALA A 17 13.91 -5.47 -14.64
CA ALA A 17 13.02 -5.22 -15.78
C ALA A 17 11.59 -4.83 -15.33
N THR A 18 10.98 -3.88 -16.04
CA THR A 18 9.65 -3.31 -15.72
C THR A 18 8.57 -4.32 -15.32
N PRO A 19 8.33 -5.43 -16.04
CA PRO A 19 7.28 -6.38 -15.65
C PRO A 19 7.54 -7.00 -14.26
N PHE A 20 8.80 -7.31 -13.94
CA PHE A 20 9.16 -7.85 -12.63
C PHE A 20 9.05 -6.79 -11.52
N ALA A 21 9.44 -5.55 -11.80
CA ALA A 21 9.27 -4.45 -10.85
C ALA A 21 7.79 -4.24 -10.48
N LEU A 22 6.90 -4.23 -11.49
CA LEU A 22 5.46 -4.11 -11.25
C LEU A 22 4.89 -5.30 -10.48
N LEU A 23 5.36 -6.51 -10.77
CA LEU A 23 4.98 -7.71 -10.01
C LEU A 23 5.42 -7.61 -8.55
N ILE A 24 6.66 -7.18 -8.28
CA ILE A 24 7.18 -6.99 -6.93
C ILE A 24 6.34 -5.94 -6.18
N LEU A 25 5.99 -4.83 -6.82
CA LEU A 25 5.13 -3.81 -6.24
C LEU A 25 3.74 -4.37 -5.89
N ALA A 26 3.13 -5.12 -6.80
CA ALA A 26 1.82 -5.74 -6.56
C ALA A 26 1.88 -6.74 -5.39
N CYS A 27 2.91 -7.59 -5.33
CA CYS A 27 3.14 -8.52 -4.22
C CYS A 27 3.36 -7.78 -2.89
N ALA A 28 4.14 -6.69 -2.90
CA ALA A 28 4.39 -5.88 -1.71
C ALA A 28 3.11 -5.22 -1.19
N LEU A 29 2.25 -4.72 -2.08
CA LEU A 29 0.93 -4.18 -1.72
C LEU A 29 0.01 -5.27 -1.15
N GLY A 30 -0.04 -6.44 -1.79
CA GLY A 30 -0.81 -7.59 -1.28
C GLY A 30 -0.36 -8.01 0.12
N ALA A 31 0.95 -8.16 0.32
CA ALA A 31 1.52 -8.47 1.63
C ALA A 31 1.17 -7.39 2.67
N LYS A 32 1.23 -6.10 2.27
CA LYS A 32 0.87 -4.99 3.14
C LYS A 32 -0.60 -5.02 3.56
N ILE A 33 -1.51 -5.34 2.64
CA ILE A 33 -2.94 -5.52 2.94
C ILE A 33 -3.12 -6.62 3.99
N VAL A 34 -2.51 -7.79 3.77
CA VAL A 34 -2.60 -8.92 4.72
C VAL A 34 -2.07 -8.51 6.09
N VAL A 35 -0.94 -7.82 6.15
CA VAL A 35 -0.36 -7.37 7.42
C VAL A 35 -1.29 -6.39 8.15
N ASP A 36 -1.83 -5.40 7.43
CA ASP A 36 -2.69 -4.38 8.03
C ASP A 36 -4.03 -4.95 8.52
N LEU A 37 -4.58 -5.96 7.83
CA LEU A 37 -5.83 -6.62 8.21
C LEU A 37 -5.64 -7.65 9.34
N ARG A 38 -4.48 -8.33 9.39
CA ARG A 38 -4.26 -9.45 10.31
C ARG A 38 -3.71 -9.02 11.66
N TRP A 39 -2.94 -7.94 11.73
CA TRP A 39 -2.33 -7.45 12.96
C TRP A 39 -2.87 -6.08 13.35
N ASP A 40 -3.32 -5.95 14.59
CA ASP A 40 -3.81 -4.68 15.16
C ASP A 40 -2.69 -3.64 15.34
N ARG A 41 -1.44 -4.10 15.44
CA ARG A 41 -0.25 -3.27 15.55
C ARG A 41 0.80 -3.74 14.57
N ALA A 42 1.50 -2.80 13.95
CA ALA A 42 2.62 -3.09 13.09
C ALA A 42 3.70 -3.85 13.90
N PRO A 43 4.12 -5.05 13.48
CA PRO A 43 5.01 -5.90 14.27
C PRO A 43 6.38 -5.26 14.55
N LEU A 44 6.83 -4.36 13.67
CA LEU A 44 8.14 -3.70 13.77
C LEU A 44 8.12 -2.34 14.46
N ALA A 45 6.99 -1.64 14.42
CA ALA A 45 6.90 -0.25 14.89
C ALA A 45 5.99 -0.08 16.12
N GLY A 46 5.23 -1.11 16.50
CA GLY A 46 4.23 -1.05 17.57
C GLY A 46 3.07 -0.09 17.31
N THR A 47 3.08 0.63 16.18
CA THR A 47 2.06 1.58 15.78
C THR A 47 0.78 0.87 15.41
N ARG A 48 -0.36 1.50 15.68
CA ARG A 48 -1.67 0.92 15.36
C ARG A 48 -1.82 0.72 13.85
N SER A 49 -2.45 -0.37 13.46
CA SER A 49 -2.69 -0.69 12.05
C SER A 49 -3.42 0.47 11.35
N PRO A 50 -2.99 0.85 10.13
CA PRO A 50 -3.70 1.84 9.33
C PRO A 50 -5.14 1.42 9.02
N TYR A 51 -5.43 0.12 8.95
CA TYR A 51 -6.79 -0.39 8.76
C TYR A 51 -7.70 -0.06 9.95
N LEU A 52 -7.22 -0.25 11.19
CA LEU A 52 -8.00 0.11 12.37
C LEU A 52 -8.29 1.61 12.41
N LYS A 53 -7.31 2.43 12.03
CA LYS A 53 -7.49 3.89 11.93
C LYS A 53 -8.53 4.24 10.85
N TYR A 54 -8.54 3.52 9.73
CA TYR A 54 -9.57 3.66 8.70
C TYR A 54 -10.97 3.33 9.23
N CYS A 55 -11.13 2.20 9.93
CA CYS A 55 -12.41 1.84 10.56
C CYS A 55 -12.89 2.86 11.60
N GLU A 56 -12.00 3.46 12.37
CA GLU A 56 -12.35 4.53 13.31
C GLU A 56 -12.85 5.78 12.59
N ASN A 57 -12.25 6.12 11.45
CA ASN A 57 -12.71 7.25 10.64
C ASN A 57 -14.09 6.99 10.04
N LEU A 58 -14.37 5.76 9.56
CA LEU A 58 -15.69 5.38 9.06
C LEU A 58 -16.75 5.48 10.17
N LYS A 59 -16.46 4.95 11.37
CA LYS A 59 -17.36 5.06 12.52
C LYS A 59 -17.66 6.51 12.89
N ARG A 60 -16.64 7.38 12.86
CA ARG A 60 -16.81 8.83 13.12
C ARG A 60 -17.64 9.52 12.05
N ALA A 61 -17.57 9.05 10.80
CA ALA A 61 -18.39 9.53 9.70
C ALA A 61 -19.83 8.96 9.71
N GLY A 62 -20.15 8.04 10.63
CA GLY A 62 -21.44 7.35 10.66
C GLY A 62 -21.59 6.25 9.59
N GLU A 63 -20.49 5.83 8.96
CA GLU A 63 -20.49 4.79 7.93
C GLU A 63 -20.38 3.37 8.51
N SER A 64 -20.95 2.39 7.80
CA SER A 64 -20.86 0.97 8.17
C SER A 64 -19.44 0.43 8.02
N ILE A 65 -19.04 -0.45 8.94
CA ILE A 65 -17.74 -1.11 8.94
C ILE A 65 -17.76 -2.54 8.40
N GLU A 66 -18.94 -3.10 8.05
CA GLU A 66 -19.08 -4.51 7.65
C GLU A 66 -18.19 -4.90 6.46
N GLN A 67 -17.97 -3.98 5.52
CA GLN A 67 -17.14 -4.20 4.32
C GLN A 67 -15.91 -3.28 4.26
N ALA A 68 -15.53 -2.67 5.40
CA ALA A 68 -14.40 -1.74 5.46
C ALA A 68 -13.08 -2.40 5.04
N TRP A 69 -12.92 -3.71 5.25
CA TRP A 69 -11.72 -4.43 4.84
C TRP A 69 -11.55 -4.45 3.32
N LEU A 70 -12.65 -4.57 2.58
CA LEU A 70 -12.65 -4.65 1.12
C LEU A 70 -12.37 -3.28 0.51
N SER A 71 -13.06 -2.24 1.00
CA SER A 71 -12.81 -0.86 0.55
C SER A 71 -11.38 -0.42 0.86
N TYR A 72 -10.86 -0.75 2.05
CA TYR A 72 -9.47 -0.50 2.40
C TYR A 72 -8.49 -1.22 1.48
N ALA A 73 -8.70 -2.52 1.24
CA ALA A 73 -7.84 -3.32 0.38
C ALA A 73 -7.82 -2.78 -1.06
N MET A 74 -8.98 -2.45 -1.62
CA MET A 74 -9.09 -1.84 -2.94
C MET A 74 -8.38 -0.49 -3.00
N GLN A 75 -8.63 0.40 -2.03
CA GLN A 75 -7.96 1.70 -1.99
C GLN A 75 -6.44 1.53 -1.94
N LEU A 76 -5.93 0.68 -1.05
CA LEU A 76 -4.50 0.43 -0.92
C LEU A 76 -3.90 -0.17 -2.19
N PHE A 77 -4.58 -1.12 -2.84
CA PHE A 77 -4.07 -1.77 -4.03
C PHE A 77 -4.09 -0.84 -5.25
N PHE A 78 -5.22 -0.19 -5.55
CA PHE A 78 -5.35 0.65 -6.74
C PHE A 78 -4.58 1.97 -6.59
N PHE A 79 -4.83 2.74 -5.52
CA PHE A 79 -4.15 4.02 -5.34
C PHE A 79 -2.69 3.82 -4.93
N GLY A 80 -2.38 2.80 -4.13
CA GLY A 80 -1.00 2.44 -3.85
C GLY A 80 -0.27 1.99 -5.11
N GLY A 81 -0.91 1.19 -5.96
CA GLY A 81 -0.37 0.75 -7.24
C GLY A 81 -0.08 1.92 -8.18
N LEU A 82 -1.04 2.82 -8.37
CA LEU A 82 -0.88 4.05 -9.16
C LEU A 82 0.27 4.92 -8.64
N LEU A 83 0.30 5.19 -7.33
CA LEU A 83 1.33 6.01 -6.70
C LEU A 83 2.72 5.36 -6.81
N GLY A 84 2.81 4.05 -6.58
CA GLY A 84 4.05 3.28 -6.68
C GLY A 84 4.56 3.15 -8.12
N ALA A 85 3.67 2.87 -9.08
CA ALA A 85 4.02 2.81 -10.50
C ALA A 85 4.44 4.20 -11.02
N GLY A 86 3.78 5.27 -10.56
CA GLY A 86 4.16 6.64 -10.86
C GLY A 86 5.56 6.98 -10.32
N ALA A 87 5.85 6.63 -9.06
CA ALA A 87 7.17 6.81 -8.46
C ALA A 87 8.25 6.00 -9.19
N PHE A 88 7.94 4.75 -9.58
CA PHE A 88 8.81 3.91 -10.39
C PHE A 88 9.13 4.55 -11.75
N ALA A 89 8.11 5.01 -12.48
CA ALA A 89 8.27 5.60 -13.80
C ALA A 89 9.08 6.91 -13.72
N LEU A 90 8.79 7.75 -12.74
CA LEU A 90 9.53 8.99 -12.50
C LEU A 90 11.01 8.70 -12.21
N MET A 91 11.28 7.77 -11.29
CA MET A 91 12.66 7.44 -10.92
C MET A 91 13.42 6.83 -12.10
N ARG A 92 12.80 5.94 -12.87
CA ARG A 92 13.39 5.37 -14.08
C ARG A 92 13.71 6.43 -15.13
N ALA A 93 12.91 7.48 -15.23
CA ALA A 93 13.15 8.55 -16.20
C ALA A 93 14.37 9.41 -15.87
N ILE A 94 14.85 9.39 -14.62
CA ILE A 94 15.96 10.21 -14.13
C ILE A 94 17.23 9.41 -13.79
N THR A 95 17.23 8.09 -14.01
CA THR A 95 18.38 7.19 -13.80
C THR A 95 18.68 6.34 -15.03
#